data_AF-A0A9P5CBS4-F1
#
_entry.id   AF-A0A9P5CBS4-F1
#
_cell.length_a   1.000
_cell.length_b   1.000
_cell.length_c   1.000
_cell.angle_alpha   90.00
_cell.angle_beta   90.00
_cell.angle_gamma   90.00
#
_symmetry.space_group_name_H-M   'P 1'
#
loop_
_entity.id
_entity.type
_entity.pdbx_description
1 polymer ?
#
loop_
_entity_poly.entity_id
_entity_poly.type
_entity_poly.pdbx_seq_one_letter_code
_entity_poly.pdbx_strand_id
1 'polypeptide(L)'
;MPNLNPSIYPNPPSFTTPSSSMNMEEDRVEAFLRLLFNILSSIAMPGFWVETLIFWMLGLNPSTSFRMFPPADIVSDHEYPTSVAYSFVLITILFIPRFISSDREFDGANTLGTMLRPLTRGASPRVEYAIMFARVWLAAAWVNMASAQFMMNSDLVRFSVKLGSVYFIL
;
A
#
# COMPACT_ATOMS: atom_id res chain seq x y z
N MET A 1 6.84 0.22 -76.69
CA MET A 1 6.26 0.59 -75.38
C MET A 1 7.41 1.09 -74.52
N PRO A 2 7.42 2.36 -74.06
CA PRO A 2 8.54 2.91 -73.30
C PRO A 2 8.50 2.39 -71.85
N ASN A 3 9.69 2.07 -71.34
CA ASN A 3 9.93 1.54 -70.00
C ASN A 3 9.94 2.70 -68.99
N LEU A 4 8.91 2.80 -68.15
CA LEU A 4 8.79 3.84 -67.12
C LEU A 4 9.58 3.41 -65.87
N ASN A 5 10.70 4.09 -65.64
CA ASN A 5 11.54 3.93 -64.44
C ASN A 5 10.80 4.50 -63.20
N PRO A 6 10.49 3.69 -62.17
CA PRO A 6 9.64 4.13 -61.05
C PRO A 6 10.36 4.97 -59.98
N SER A 7 11.58 5.47 -60.23
CA SER A 7 12.42 6.11 -59.21
C SER A 7 12.23 7.62 -59.03
N ILE A 8 11.11 8.22 -59.48
CA ILE A 8 10.88 9.68 -59.44
C ILE A 8 9.66 10.05 -58.59
N TYR A 9 9.52 9.45 -57.41
CA TYR A 9 8.67 10.02 -56.37
C TYR A 9 9.48 10.11 -55.07
N PRO A 10 9.67 11.31 -54.50
CA PRO A 10 10.23 11.42 -53.16
C PRO A 10 9.27 10.76 -52.17
N ASN A 11 9.82 9.98 -51.24
CA ASN A 11 9.04 9.40 -50.15
C ASN A 11 8.31 10.53 -49.40
N PRO A 12 7.01 10.36 -49.07
CA PRO A 12 6.32 11.33 -48.22
C PRO A 12 7.05 11.42 -46.88
N PRO A 13 7.12 12.62 -46.26
CA PRO A 13 7.74 12.77 -44.96
C PRO A 13 7.07 11.82 -43.98
N SER A 14 7.87 10.93 -43.39
CA SER A 14 7.43 10.07 -42.30
C SER A 14 6.97 10.97 -41.15
N PHE A 15 5.67 10.95 -40.86
CA PHE A 15 5.12 11.56 -39.67
C PHE A 15 5.64 10.76 -38.46
N THR A 16 6.77 11.17 -37.91
CA THR A 16 7.21 10.71 -36.59
C THR A 16 6.16 11.18 -35.58
N THR A 17 5.39 10.23 -35.07
CA THR A 17 4.54 10.39 -33.89
C THR A 17 5.37 10.98 -32.74
N PRO A 18 4.80 11.85 -31.90
CA PRO A 18 5.53 12.50 -30.81
C PRO A 18 5.77 11.51 -29.67
N SER A 19 6.74 10.61 -29.82
CA SER A 19 7.18 9.67 -28.77
C SER A 19 8.04 10.35 -27.70
N SER A 20 8.75 11.41 -28.08
CA SER A 20 9.67 12.14 -27.20
C SER A 20 8.96 12.90 -26.07
N SER A 21 7.80 13.50 -26.33
CA SER A 21 7.03 14.22 -25.29
C SER A 21 6.32 13.27 -24.32
N MET A 22 5.85 12.12 -24.80
CA MET A 22 5.19 11.10 -23.98
C MET A 22 6.18 10.45 -23.00
N ASN A 23 7.39 10.11 -23.47
CA ASN A 23 8.43 9.55 -22.62
C ASN A 23 8.93 10.56 -21.57
N MET A 24 9.07 11.85 -21.91
CA MET A 24 9.46 12.88 -20.93
C MET A 24 8.43 13.07 -19.81
N GLU A 25 7.14 12.92 -20.11
CA GLU A 25 6.08 13.03 -19.10
C GLU A 25 6.06 11.81 -18.18
N GLU A 26 6.23 10.61 -18.73
CA GLU A 26 6.36 9.36 -17.99
C GLU A 26 7.58 9.39 -17.04
N ASP A 27 8.75 9.80 -17.55
CA ASP A 27 9.98 9.94 -16.75
C ASP A 27 9.80 10.93 -15.59
N ARG A 28 9.07 12.02 -15.83
CA ARG A 28 8.80 13.04 -14.81
C ARG A 28 7.85 12.54 -13.73
N VAL A 29 6.81 11.80 -14.11
CA VAL A 29 5.87 11.16 -13.17
C VAL A 29 6.60 10.11 -12.35
N GLU A 30 7.41 9.27 -12.97
CA GLU A 30 8.20 8.26 -12.28
C GLU A 30 9.16 8.90 -11.26
N ALA A 31 9.91 9.93 -11.65
CA ALA A 31 10.81 10.65 -10.76
C ALA A 31 10.08 11.26 -9.56
N PHE A 32 8.90 11.84 -9.79
CA PHE A 32 8.06 12.38 -8.73
C PHE A 32 7.57 11.29 -7.77
N LEU A 33 7.07 10.16 -8.29
CA LEU A 33 6.60 9.05 -7.47
C LEU A 33 7.73 8.43 -6.64
N ARG A 34 8.93 8.25 -7.24
CA ARG A 34 10.12 7.78 -6.51
C ARG A 34 10.47 8.73 -5.36
N LEU A 35 10.46 10.05 -5.61
CA LEU A 35 10.72 11.04 -4.56
C LEU A 35 9.68 10.96 -3.43
N LEU A 36 8.39 10.90 -3.78
CA LEU A 36 7.30 10.80 -2.82
C LEU A 36 7.43 9.54 -1.95
N PHE A 37 7.66 8.40 -2.57
CA PHE A 37 7.85 7.11 -1.88
C PHE A 37 9.09 7.10 -0.98
N ASN A 38 10.18 7.77 -1.37
CA ASN A 38 11.36 7.93 -0.52
C ASN A 38 11.08 8.78 0.72
N ILE A 39 10.35 9.89 0.57
CA ILE A 39 9.94 10.73 1.69
C ILE A 39 9.05 9.94 2.65
N LEU A 40 8.02 9.27 2.12
CA LEU A 40 7.11 8.44 2.92
C LEU A 40 7.86 7.32 3.64
N SER A 41 8.82 6.67 2.98
CA SER A 41 9.64 5.64 3.61
C SER A 41 10.48 6.21 4.77
N SER A 42 11.02 7.41 4.60
CA SER A 42 11.80 8.10 5.64
C SER A 42 10.94 8.46 6.86
N ILE A 43 9.68 8.84 6.64
CA ILE A 43 8.72 9.12 7.72
C ILE A 43 8.26 7.81 8.41
N ALA A 44 8.16 6.71 7.67
CA ALA A 44 7.78 5.41 8.20
C ALA A 44 8.89 4.73 9.02
N MET A 45 10.17 5.07 8.78
CA MET A 45 11.32 4.45 9.44
C MET A 45 11.24 4.49 10.98
N PRO A 46 10.95 5.62 11.64
CA PRO A 46 10.73 5.63 13.09
C PRO A 46 9.66 4.62 13.55
N GLY A 47 8.58 4.47 12.80
CA GLY A 47 7.52 3.49 13.08
C GLY A 47 8.03 2.05 13.01
N PHE A 48 8.84 1.74 11.98
CA PHE A 48 9.53 0.45 11.87
C PHE A 48 10.41 0.15 13.08
N TRP A 49 11.21 1.12 13.53
CA TRP A 49 12.09 0.94 14.69
C TRP A 49 11.31 0.72 15.98
N VAL A 50 10.24 1.50 16.20
CA VAL A 50 9.38 1.36 17.37
C VAL A 50 8.67 0.01 17.38
N GLU A 51 8.08 -0.41 16.25
CA GLU A 51 7.42 -1.71 16.14
C GLU A 51 8.42 -2.86 16.35
N THR A 52 9.63 -2.74 15.78
CA THR A 52 10.69 -3.74 15.98
C THR A 52 11.08 -3.84 17.45
N LEU A 53 11.25 -2.71 18.13
CA LEU A 53 11.55 -2.68 19.55
C LEU A 53 10.44 -3.32 20.40
N ILE A 54 9.18 -3.06 20.08
CA ILE A 54 8.02 -3.69 20.74
C ILE A 54 8.07 -5.22 20.55
N PHE A 55 8.35 -5.70 19.34
CA PHE A 55 8.47 -7.13 19.08
C PHE A 55 9.58 -7.76 19.92
N TRP A 56 10.74 -7.10 19.99
CA TRP A 56 11.84 -7.54 20.84
C TRP A 56 11.47 -7.58 22.33
N MET A 57 10.82 -6.55 22.85
CA MET A 57 10.36 -6.50 24.24
C MET A 57 9.36 -7.61 24.57
N LEU A 58 8.54 -8.02 23.59
CA LEU A 58 7.56 -9.10 23.71
C LEU A 58 8.12 -10.48 23.39
N GLY A 59 9.40 -10.60 23.00
CA GLY A 59 10.02 -11.86 22.58
C GLY A 59 9.47 -12.42 21.26
N LEU A 60 8.85 -11.57 20.43
CA LEU A 60 8.33 -11.93 19.12
C LEU A 60 9.43 -11.84 18.05
N ASN A 61 9.37 -12.70 17.04
CA ASN A 61 10.32 -12.66 15.93
C ASN A 61 10.09 -11.39 15.07
N PRO A 62 11.06 -10.45 15.00
CA PRO A 62 10.93 -9.23 14.23
C PRO A 62 10.95 -9.46 12.71
N SER A 63 11.44 -10.60 12.23
CA SER A 63 11.53 -10.94 10.80
C SER A 63 10.21 -11.48 10.21
N THR A 64 9.10 -11.38 10.94
CA THR A 64 7.80 -11.82 10.43
C THR A 64 7.18 -10.83 9.44
N SER A 65 6.42 -11.36 8.48
CA SER A 65 5.65 -10.57 7.52
C SER A 65 4.33 -10.01 8.09
N PHE A 66 3.90 -10.50 9.25
CA PHE A 66 2.72 -10.01 9.96
C PHE A 66 3.06 -8.77 10.80
N ARG A 67 3.28 -7.65 10.12
CA ARG A 67 3.72 -6.38 10.70
C ARG A 67 3.14 -5.21 9.93
N MET A 68 2.82 -4.13 10.63
CA MET A 68 2.43 -2.88 9.98
C MET A 68 3.61 -2.29 9.21
N PHE A 69 4.83 -2.37 9.73
CA PHE A 69 6.05 -1.96 9.03
C PHE A 69 6.93 -3.19 8.74
N PRO A 70 6.72 -3.85 7.59
CA PRO A 70 7.46 -5.05 7.21
C PRO A 70 8.93 -4.73 6.90
N PRO A 71 9.91 -5.55 7.33
CA PRO A 71 11.29 -5.39 6.90
C PRO A 71 11.47 -5.65 5.39
N ALA A 72 12.50 -5.04 4.81
CA ALA A 72 12.70 -4.99 3.36
C ALA A 72 13.08 -6.33 2.71
N ASP A 73 13.52 -7.31 3.51
CA ASP A 73 14.05 -8.60 3.09
C ASP A 73 13.00 -9.74 3.08
N ILE A 74 11.72 -9.45 3.33
CA ILE A 74 10.66 -10.48 3.45
C ILE A 74 10.46 -11.31 2.18
N VAL A 75 10.66 -10.72 0.99
CA VAL A 75 10.57 -11.44 -0.28
C VAL A 75 11.87 -11.18 -1.05
N SER A 76 12.86 -12.06 -0.86
CA SER A 76 14.20 -11.87 -1.40
C SER A 76 14.28 -11.99 -2.92
N ASP A 77 13.33 -12.71 -3.55
CA ASP A 77 13.32 -13.00 -4.99
C ASP A 77 12.37 -12.11 -5.80
N HIS A 78 11.52 -11.30 -5.14
CA HIS A 78 10.63 -10.37 -5.83
C HIS A 78 10.78 -9.01 -5.16
N GLU A 79 10.99 -7.96 -5.96
CA GLU A 79 11.04 -6.58 -5.49
C GLU A 79 9.65 -6.18 -4.97
N TYR A 80 9.29 -6.59 -3.75
CA TYR A 80 8.19 -5.97 -3.04
C TYR A 80 8.68 -4.59 -2.61
N PRO A 81 8.14 -3.50 -3.16
CA PRO A 81 8.65 -2.19 -2.81
C PRO A 81 8.20 -1.91 -1.38
N THR A 82 9.13 -2.01 -0.42
CA THR A 82 8.89 -1.66 0.99
C THR A 82 8.29 -0.26 1.11
N SER A 83 8.65 0.62 0.18
CA SER A 83 8.10 1.95 0.04
C SER A 83 6.60 2.00 -0.24
N VAL A 84 6.05 1.05 -1.00
CA VAL A 84 4.60 0.93 -1.26
C VAL A 84 3.88 0.49 0.01
N ALA A 85 4.42 -0.50 0.73
CA ALA A 85 3.87 -0.94 2.02
C ALA A 85 3.86 0.21 3.04
N TYR A 86 4.98 0.92 3.17
CA TYR A 86 5.11 2.05 4.08
C TYR A 86 4.19 3.21 3.70
N SER A 87 4.04 3.48 2.40
CA SER A 87 3.12 4.51 1.92
C SER A 87 1.67 4.15 2.24
N PHE A 88 1.25 2.92 1.96
CA PHE A 88 -0.08 2.42 2.30
C PHE A 88 -0.38 2.56 3.80
N VAL A 89 0.57 2.16 4.64
CA VAL A 89 0.48 2.24 6.09
C VAL A 89 0.31 3.67 6.57
N LEU A 90 1.16 4.60 6.11
CA LEU A 90 1.07 6.01 6.48
C LEU A 90 -0.24 6.64 6.03
N ILE A 91 -0.68 6.35 4.81
CA ILE A 91 -1.98 6.80 4.31
C ILE A 91 -3.10 6.28 5.23
N THR A 92 -3.08 4.99 5.58
CA THR A 92 -4.12 4.39 6.42
C THR A 92 -4.14 4.98 7.83
N ILE A 93 -2.98 5.29 8.41
CA ILE A 93 -2.87 6.00 9.71
C ILE A 93 -3.49 7.40 9.62
N LEU A 94 -3.23 8.15 8.54
CA LEU A 94 -3.81 9.48 8.33
C LEU A 94 -5.35 9.44 8.24
N PHE A 95 -5.92 8.31 7.82
CA PHE A 95 -7.38 8.12 7.76
C PHE A 95 -8.01 7.67 9.09
N ILE A 96 -7.25 7.44 10.17
CA ILE A 96 -7.80 7.08 11.50
C ILE A 96 -8.94 8.02 11.95
N PRO A 97 -8.80 9.36 11.89
CA PRO A 97 -9.90 10.25 12.30
C PRO A 97 -11.18 10.02 11.50
N ARG A 98 -11.04 9.74 10.20
CA ARG A 98 -12.16 9.42 9.32
C ARG A 98 -12.78 8.08 9.68
N PHE A 99 -11.98 7.06 9.98
CA PHE A 99 -12.48 5.77 10.43
C PHE A 99 -13.25 5.90 11.74
N ILE A 100 -12.75 6.68 12.71
CA ILE A 100 -13.45 6.96 13.97
C ILE A 100 -14.78 7.67 13.71
N SER A 101 -14.80 8.69 12.84
CA SER A 101 -16.04 9.39 12.48
C SER A 101 -17.06 8.44 11.84
N SER A 102 -16.59 7.59 10.91
CA SER A 102 -17.44 6.62 10.24
C SER A 102 -17.97 5.55 11.20
N ASP A 103 -17.17 5.07 12.14
CA ASP A 103 -17.57 4.07 13.16
C ASP A 103 -18.61 4.63 14.14
N ARG A 104 -18.63 5.96 14.33
CA ARG A 104 -19.64 6.67 15.13
C ARG A 104 -20.95 6.90 14.39
N GLU A 105 -20.88 7.17 13.08
CA GLU A 105 -22.06 7.43 12.22
C GLU A 105 -22.72 6.14 11.73
N PHE A 106 -21.92 5.15 11.33
CA PHE A 106 -22.40 3.83 10.92
C PHE A 106 -22.49 2.95 12.16
N ASP A 107 -23.73 2.75 12.60
CA ASP A 107 -24.18 2.07 13.82
C ASP A 107 -23.77 0.57 13.94
N GLY A 108 -22.49 0.22 13.74
CA GLY A 108 -21.97 -1.16 13.80
C GLY A 108 -21.95 -1.92 12.46
N ALA A 109 -21.66 -1.25 11.34
CA ALA A 109 -21.63 -1.91 10.02
C ALA A 109 -20.47 -2.91 9.84
N ASN A 110 -19.42 -2.82 10.67
CA ASN A 110 -18.22 -3.65 10.67
C ASN A 110 -18.22 -4.60 11.89
N THR A 111 -18.00 -5.90 11.67
CA THR A 111 -18.21 -6.96 12.68
C THR A 111 -17.34 -6.78 13.93
N LEU A 112 -16.09 -6.36 13.76
CA LEU A 112 -15.17 -6.11 14.89
C LEU A 112 -15.54 -4.83 15.66
N GLY A 113 -16.01 -3.79 14.95
CA GLY A 113 -16.51 -2.56 15.57
C GLY A 113 -17.71 -2.82 16.47
N THR A 114 -18.65 -3.67 16.02
CA THR A 114 -19.82 -4.10 16.81
C THR A 114 -19.43 -4.91 18.06
N MET A 115 -18.40 -5.77 17.97
CA MET A 115 -17.93 -6.55 19.12
C MET A 115 -17.18 -5.70 20.15
N LEU A 116 -16.42 -4.71 19.71
CA LEU A 116 -15.68 -3.79 20.58
C LEU A 116 -16.56 -2.65 21.11
N ARG A 117 -17.76 -2.46 20.53
CA ARG A 117 -18.72 -1.43 20.89
C ARG A 117 -19.05 -1.34 22.38
N PRO A 118 -19.25 -2.44 23.14
CA PRO A 118 -19.53 -2.36 24.57
C PRO A 118 -18.35 -1.76 25.37
N LEU A 119 -17.12 -1.94 24.87
CA LEU A 119 -15.89 -1.41 25.46
C LEU A 119 -15.61 0.04 25.04
N THR A 120 -16.12 0.46 23.88
CA THR A 120 -15.94 1.82 23.36
C THR A 120 -17.08 2.78 23.70
N ARG A 121 -18.26 2.28 24.11
CA ARG A 121 -19.44 3.11 24.45
C ARG A 121 -19.17 3.93 25.72
N GLY A 122 -18.71 5.17 25.55
CA GLY A 122 -18.31 6.07 26.64
C GLY A 122 -16.80 6.13 26.90
N ALA A 123 -16.00 5.54 26.02
CA ALA A 123 -14.56 5.66 26.08
C ALA A 123 -14.11 7.11 25.84
N SER A 124 -13.01 7.52 26.48
CA SER A 124 -12.41 8.83 26.18
C SER A 124 -11.91 8.88 24.73
N PRO A 125 -11.83 10.07 24.10
CA PRO A 125 -11.33 10.20 22.72
C PRO A 125 -9.97 9.55 22.48
N ARG A 126 -9.11 9.50 23.50
CA ARG A 126 -7.80 8.84 23.44
C ARG A 126 -7.91 7.32 23.33
N VAL A 127 -8.85 6.73 24.06
CA VAL A 127 -9.08 5.28 24.05
C VAL A 127 -9.70 4.85 22.73
N GLU A 128 -10.63 5.62 22.18
CA GLU A 128 -11.17 5.36 20.83
C GLU A 128 -10.08 5.44 19.77
N TYR A 129 -9.20 6.44 19.85
CA TYR A 129 -8.05 6.54 18.94
C TYR A 129 -7.10 5.35 19.08
N ALA A 130 -6.78 4.94 20.31
CA ALA A 130 -5.91 3.78 20.54
C ALA A 130 -6.51 2.48 19.99
N ILE A 131 -7.82 2.27 20.17
CA ILE A 131 -8.53 1.09 19.64
C ILE A 131 -8.54 1.13 18.11
N MET A 132 -8.85 2.28 17.49
CA MET A 132 -8.82 2.40 16.04
C MET A 132 -7.41 2.25 15.47
N PHE A 133 -6.40 2.79 16.16
CA PHE A 133 -5.00 2.59 15.80
C PHE A 133 -4.63 1.11 15.83
N ALA A 134 -5.03 0.36 16.85
CA ALA A 134 -4.82 -1.09 16.91
C ALA A 134 -5.54 -1.83 15.76
N ARG A 135 -6.76 -1.41 15.39
CA ARG A 135 -7.49 -1.96 14.23
C ARG A 135 -6.75 -1.68 12.92
N VAL A 136 -6.27 -0.45 12.72
CA VAL A 136 -5.47 -0.05 11.56
C VAL A 136 -4.13 -0.78 11.50
N TRP A 137 -3.46 -0.95 12.64
CA TRP A 137 -2.24 -1.73 12.75
C TRP A 137 -2.50 -3.18 12.30
N LEU A 138 -3.57 -3.81 12.80
CA LEU A 138 -3.94 -5.17 12.46
C LEU A 138 -4.29 -5.32 10.98
N ALA A 139 -5.07 -4.40 10.43
CA ALA A 139 -5.44 -4.37 9.02
C ALA A 139 -4.20 -4.25 8.13
N ALA A 140 -3.28 -3.33 8.46
CA ALA A 140 -2.05 -3.13 7.70
C ALA A 140 -1.14 -4.36 7.78
N ALA A 141 -0.94 -4.94 8.97
CA ALA A 141 -0.18 -6.18 9.14
C ALA A 141 -0.77 -7.33 8.33
N TRP A 142 -2.09 -7.43 8.28
CA TRP A 142 -2.80 -8.43 7.50
C TRP A 142 -2.60 -8.24 5.99
N VAL A 143 -2.74 -7.01 5.48
CA VAL A 143 -2.51 -6.68 4.06
C VAL A 143 -1.07 -6.96 3.64
N ASN A 144 -0.10 -6.59 4.48
CA ASN A 144 1.32 -6.83 4.20
C ASN A 144 1.61 -8.33 4.13
N MET A 145 1.12 -9.12 5.08
CA MET A 145 1.25 -10.58 5.06
C MET A 145 0.56 -11.20 3.83
N ALA A 146 -0.66 -10.73 3.48
CA ALA A 146 -1.38 -11.22 2.32
C ALA A 146 -0.63 -10.91 1.01
N SER A 147 -0.05 -9.72 0.90
CA SER A 147 0.74 -9.28 -0.24
C SER A 147 2.02 -10.11 -0.37
N ALA A 148 2.76 -10.31 0.72
CA ALA A 148 3.94 -11.16 0.72
C ALA A 148 3.62 -12.60 0.28
N GLN A 149 2.53 -13.18 0.78
CA GLN A 149 2.11 -14.52 0.37
C GLN A 149 1.63 -14.60 -1.08
N PHE A 150 0.98 -13.54 -1.57
CA PHE A 150 0.60 -13.44 -2.97
C PHE A 150 1.84 -13.39 -3.86
N MET A 151 2.88 -12.63 -3.50
CA MET A 151 4.12 -12.61 -4.28
C MET A 151 4.83 -13.96 -4.30
N MET A 152 4.79 -14.72 -3.19
CA MET A 152 5.40 -16.05 -3.15
C MET A 152 4.62 -17.11 -3.93
N ASN A 153 3.28 -17.06 -3.95
CA ASN A 153 2.44 -18.16 -4.46
C ASN A 153 1.58 -17.79 -5.68
N SER A 154 1.54 -16.51 -6.08
CA SER A 154 0.74 -15.96 -7.18
C SER A 154 -0.77 -16.30 -7.15
N ASP A 155 -1.33 -16.64 -5.98
CA ASP A 155 -2.74 -17.02 -5.80
C ASP A 155 -3.63 -15.78 -5.57
N LEU A 156 -4.21 -15.29 -6.67
CA LEU A 156 -5.09 -14.12 -6.67
C LEU A 156 -6.36 -14.33 -5.84
N VAL A 157 -6.96 -15.51 -5.89
CA VAL A 157 -8.23 -15.79 -5.21
C VAL A 157 -8.03 -15.71 -3.70
N ARG A 158 -6.98 -16.35 -3.19
CA ARG A 158 -6.64 -16.31 -1.77
C ARG A 158 -6.24 -14.90 -1.31
N PHE A 159 -5.58 -14.13 -2.18
CA PHE A 159 -5.26 -12.73 -1.91
C PHE A 159 -6.52 -11.86 -1.81
N SER A 160 -7.45 -11.96 -2.77
CA SER A 160 -8.71 -11.20 -2.76
C SER A 160 -9.58 -11.51 -1.55
N VAL A 161 -9.68 -12.78 -1.15
CA VAL A 161 -10.40 -13.18 0.07
C VAL A 161 -9.77 -12.54 1.31
N LYS A 162 -8.43 -12.51 1.41
CA LYS A 162 -7.71 -11.88 2.52
C LYS A 162 -7.83 -10.35 2.53
N LEU A 163 -7.89 -9.70 1.36
CA LEU A 163 -8.20 -8.27 1.30
C LEU A 163 -9.63 -7.99 1.73
N GLY A 164 -10.58 -8.84 1.32
CA GLY A 164 -11.98 -8.76 1.74
C GLY A 164 -12.14 -8.76 3.26
N SER A 165 -11.28 -9.48 3.99
CA SER A 165 -11.37 -9.50 5.46
C SER A 165 -10.95 -8.19 6.14
N VAL A 166 -10.30 -7.26 5.43
CA VAL A 166 -9.97 -5.92 5.97
C VAL A 166 -11.22 -5.12 6.28
N TYR A 167 -12.30 -5.30 5.50
CA TYR A 167 -13.61 -4.67 5.76
C TYR A 167 -14.25 -5.11 7.09
N PHE A 168 -13.85 -6.26 7.63
CA PHE A 168 -14.30 -6.67 8.96
C PHE A 168 -13.46 -6.02 10.07
N ILE A 169 -12.22 -5.60 9.76
CA ILE A 169 -11.26 -5.03 10.71
C ILE A 169 -11.43 -3.50 10.82
N LEU A 170 -11.65 -2.78 9.72
CA LEU A 170 -11.81 -1.32 9.65
C LEU A 170 -13.27 -0.93 9.45
#